data_AF-A0A0G0GQD3-F1
#
_entry.id   AF-A0A0G0GQD3-F1
#
_cell.length_a   1.000
_cell.length_b   1.000
_cell.length_c   1.000
_cell.angle_alpha   90.00
_cell.angle_beta   90.00
_cell.angle_gamma   90.00
#
_symmetry.space_group_name_H-M   'P 1'
#
loop_
_entity.id
_entity.type
_entity.pdbx_description
1 polymer ?
#
loop_
_entity_poly.entity_id
_entity_poly.type
_entity_poly.pdbx_seq_one_letter_code
_entity_poly.pdbx_strand_id
1 'polypeptide(L)'
;LTDTLQPQFDRDRKGKIQYDTDWCKNEKFYTTDTSRPAWRLITKDVIPDSLNHNYLQQAEDIVKYLKGTVFKGRSIPTDYQEAIAEFEKQKRGIEKNLLSNWKDSANKLAGLKLTQMTRQTFVEQHYGWLVYFQNRNERLLEDKYNWTGSRASDGRLVGVGGSAAGGAYVVDWEPDGSDDDIGVVLSR
;
A
#
# COMPACT_ATOMS: atom_id res chain seq x y z
N LEU A 1 8.46 4.21 16.92
CA LEU A 1 8.93 2.83 16.68
C LEU A 1 10.31 2.81 16.04
N THR A 2 10.50 3.50 14.90
CA THR A 2 11.80 3.62 14.22
C THR A 2 12.92 4.09 15.15
N ASP A 3 12.75 5.22 15.85
CA ASP A 3 13.77 5.78 16.76
C ASP A 3 14.14 4.84 17.91
N THR A 4 13.20 3.99 18.31
CA THR A 4 13.40 3.01 19.39
C THR A 4 14.19 1.79 18.90
N LEU A 5 13.99 1.37 17.65
CA LEU A 5 14.58 0.14 17.09
C LEU A 5 15.88 0.39 16.32
N GLN A 6 16.11 1.59 15.80
CA GLN A 6 17.30 1.91 15.00
C GLN A 6 18.62 1.62 15.76
N PRO A 7 18.78 1.97 17.06
CA PRO A 7 20.00 1.63 17.79
C PRO A 7 20.27 0.12 17.87
N GLN A 8 19.22 -0.71 17.91
CA GLN A 8 19.39 -2.16 17.85
C GLN A 8 19.85 -2.60 16.46
N PHE A 9 19.28 -2.04 15.40
CA PHE A 9 19.69 -2.35 14.03
C PHE A 9 21.15 -1.97 13.77
N ASP A 10 21.60 -0.84 14.31
CA ASP A 10 22.99 -0.39 14.18
C ASP A 10 23.96 -1.36 14.87
N ARG A 11 23.65 -1.77 16.11
CA ARG A 11 24.45 -2.78 16.84
C ARG A 11 24.52 -4.11 16.09
N ASP A 12 23.40 -4.55 15.54
CA ASP A 12 23.28 -5.82 14.83
C ASP A 12 23.76 -5.74 13.38
N ARG A 13 24.24 -4.56 12.92
CA ARG A 13 24.65 -4.28 11.53
C ARG A 13 23.57 -4.62 10.50
N LYS A 14 22.32 -4.35 10.86
CA LYS A 14 21.12 -4.64 10.05
C LYS A 14 20.79 -3.56 9.02
N GLY A 15 21.52 -2.43 9.01
CA GLY A 15 21.25 -1.29 8.13
C GLY A 15 20.16 -0.37 8.68
N LYS A 16 19.64 0.53 7.84
CA LYS A 16 18.59 1.47 8.26
C LYS A 16 17.20 0.83 8.21
N ILE A 17 16.31 1.34 9.05
CA ILE A 17 14.87 1.06 9.01
C ILE A 17 14.20 1.88 7.92
N GLN A 18 14.39 3.20 7.92
CA GLN A 18 13.84 4.10 6.89
C GLN A 18 14.98 4.92 6.28
N TYR A 19 14.84 5.26 5.01
CA TYR A 19 15.85 6.00 4.28
C TYR A 19 15.84 7.49 4.64
N ASP A 20 14.90 8.25 4.07
CA ASP A 20 14.70 9.68 4.26
C ASP A 20 13.20 9.92 4.51
N THR A 21 12.90 10.61 5.60
CA THR A 21 11.53 10.90 6.05
C THR A 21 11.27 12.40 6.14
N ASP A 22 12.20 13.26 5.69
CA ASP A 22 12.09 14.71 5.87
C ASP A 22 10.84 15.32 5.24
N TRP A 23 10.40 14.77 4.11
CA TRP A 23 9.19 15.21 3.42
C TRP A 23 7.91 14.78 4.15
N CYS A 24 7.90 13.60 4.79
CA CYS A 24 6.70 13.01 5.40
C CYS A 24 6.66 13.04 6.93
N LYS A 25 7.73 13.47 7.62
CA LYS A 25 7.84 13.39 9.09
C LYS A 25 6.75 14.15 9.85
N ASN A 26 6.10 15.11 9.20
CA ASN A 26 5.00 15.90 9.76
C ASN A 26 3.62 15.52 9.18
N GLU A 27 3.56 14.53 8.29
CA GLU A 27 2.31 14.06 7.68
C GLU A 27 1.47 13.30 8.71
N LYS A 28 0.13 13.42 8.59
CA LYS A 28 -0.80 12.73 9.51
C LYS A 28 -0.64 11.22 9.46
N PHE A 29 -0.47 10.66 8.25
CA PHE A 29 -0.25 9.23 8.07
C PHE A 29 1.00 8.72 8.78
N TYR A 30 1.99 9.59 9.01
CA TYR A 30 3.25 9.25 9.64
C TYR A 30 3.22 9.48 11.15
N THR A 31 2.55 10.53 11.61
CA THR A 31 2.61 11.02 13.00
C THR A 31 1.45 10.55 13.88
N THR A 32 0.24 10.49 13.32
CA THR A 32 -1.00 10.31 14.10
C THR A 32 -1.80 9.08 13.74
N ASP A 33 -1.68 8.59 12.50
CA ASP A 33 -2.40 7.39 12.08
C ASP A 33 -1.92 6.18 12.89
N THR A 34 -2.84 5.23 13.09
CA THR A 34 -2.58 3.99 13.83
C THR A 34 -2.99 2.79 12.99
N SER A 35 -2.40 1.64 13.27
CA SER A 35 -2.82 0.38 12.66
C SER A 35 -4.27 0.10 13.01
N ARG A 36 -5.04 -0.40 12.05
CA ARG A 36 -6.41 -0.84 12.34
C ARG A 36 -6.35 -2.10 13.23
N PRO A 37 -7.26 -2.25 14.21
CA PRO A 37 -7.29 -3.41 15.08
C PRO A 37 -7.93 -4.60 14.35
N ALA A 38 -7.16 -5.28 13.50
CA ALA A 38 -7.62 -6.44 12.75
C ALA A 38 -6.49 -7.44 12.49
N TRP A 39 -6.82 -8.73 12.51
CA TRP A 39 -5.95 -9.77 11.96
C TRP A 39 -6.14 -9.81 10.45
N ARG A 40 -5.08 -9.51 9.70
CA ARG A 40 -5.09 -9.52 8.24
C ARG A 40 -3.99 -10.42 7.71
N LEU A 41 -4.32 -11.21 6.69
CA LEU A 41 -3.36 -11.96 5.90
C LEU A 41 -2.79 -11.05 4.82
N ILE A 42 -1.47 -10.95 4.76
CA ILE A 42 -0.74 -10.07 3.85
C ILE A 42 0.07 -10.93 2.87
N THR A 43 0.11 -10.55 1.58
CA THR A 43 1.01 -11.19 0.62
C THR A 43 2.45 -10.78 0.90
N LYS A 44 3.40 -11.71 0.78
CA LYS A 44 4.82 -11.41 1.02
C LYS A 44 5.41 -10.43 0.00
N ASP A 45 4.91 -10.49 -1.23
CA ASP A 45 5.31 -9.66 -2.36
C ASP A 45 4.05 -9.03 -2.99
N VAL A 46 4.24 -8.16 -3.98
CA VAL A 46 3.15 -7.64 -4.80
C VAL A 46 2.39 -8.78 -5.49
N ILE A 47 1.08 -8.63 -5.68
CA ILE A 47 0.29 -9.63 -6.41
C ILE A 47 0.71 -9.67 -7.88
N PRO A 48 0.61 -10.83 -8.55
CA PRO A 48 0.97 -10.96 -9.96
C PRO A 48 0.23 -9.95 -10.85
N ASP A 49 0.93 -9.48 -11.88
CA ASP A 49 0.43 -8.52 -12.89
C ASP A 49 0.02 -7.13 -12.36
N SER A 50 0.38 -6.76 -11.14
CA SER A 50 0.01 -5.44 -10.56
C SER A 50 1.06 -4.33 -10.72
N LEU A 51 2.23 -4.66 -11.25
CA LEU A 51 3.30 -3.71 -11.56
C LEU A 51 3.00 -2.93 -12.84
N ASN A 52 3.63 -1.76 -13.02
CA ASN A 52 3.46 -0.91 -14.21
C ASN A 52 2.00 -0.46 -14.46
N HIS A 53 1.19 -0.45 -13.40
CA HIS A 53 -0.20 -0.06 -13.43
C HIS A 53 -0.43 1.09 -12.44
N ASN A 54 -1.27 2.04 -12.84
CA ASN A 54 -1.66 3.15 -11.97
C ASN A 54 -2.61 2.69 -10.86
N TYR A 55 -2.95 3.57 -9.90
CA TYR A 55 -3.71 3.15 -8.72
C TYR A 55 -5.10 2.59 -9.05
N LEU A 56 -5.74 3.17 -10.07
CA LEU A 56 -7.05 2.72 -10.55
C LEU A 56 -6.94 1.33 -11.18
N GLN A 57 -5.96 1.11 -12.06
CA GLN A 57 -5.70 -0.19 -12.69
C GLN A 57 -5.36 -1.24 -11.63
N GLN A 58 -4.53 -0.90 -10.65
CA GLN A 58 -4.23 -1.78 -9.53
C GLN A 58 -5.46 -2.16 -8.68
N ALA A 59 -6.48 -1.28 -8.59
CA ALA A 59 -7.75 -1.65 -7.97
C ALA A 59 -8.48 -2.73 -8.79
N GLU A 60 -8.37 -2.70 -10.12
CA GLU A 60 -8.87 -3.78 -10.99
C GLU A 60 -8.07 -5.07 -10.79
N ASP A 61 -6.75 -4.99 -10.64
CA ASP A 61 -5.89 -6.14 -10.36
C ASP A 61 -6.25 -6.80 -9.03
N ILE A 62 -6.58 -5.99 -8.00
CA ILE A 62 -7.15 -6.49 -6.74
C ILE A 62 -8.44 -7.28 -7.02
N VAL A 63 -9.39 -6.73 -7.79
CA VAL A 63 -10.64 -7.44 -8.12
C VAL A 63 -10.35 -8.75 -8.86
N LYS A 64 -9.46 -8.73 -9.86
CA LYS A 64 -9.03 -9.91 -10.63
C LYS A 64 -8.42 -10.96 -9.71
N TYR A 65 -7.51 -10.56 -8.82
CA TYR A 65 -6.84 -11.47 -7.89
C TYR A 65 -7.79 -12.03 -6.82
N LEU A 66 -8.71 -11.21 -6.32
CA LEU A 66 -9.74 -11.66 -5.39
C LEU A 66 -10.64 -12.73 -6.03
N LYS A 67 -11.12 -12.51 -7.26
CA LYS A 67 -12.00 -13.45 -7.97
C LYS A 67 -11.25 -14.70 -8.44
N GLY A 68 -10.07 -14.51 -9.03
CA GLY A 68 -9.32 -15.55 -9.75
C GLY A 68 -8.37 -16.38 -8.89
N THR A 69 -7.96 -15.86 -7.74
CA THR A 69 -6.99 -16.53 -6.86
C THR A 69 -7.55 -16.73 -5.47
N VAL A 70 -7.95 -15.65 -4.79
CA VAL A 70 -8.41 -15.75 -3.39
C VAL A 70 -9.70 -16.55 -3.33
N PHE A 71 -10.74 -16.16 -4.04
CA PHE A 71 -12.06 -16.77 -3.99
C PHE A 71 -12.33 -17.74 -5.14
N LYS A 72 -11.27 -18.25 -5.79
CA LYS A 72 -11.41 -19.21 -6.89
C LYS A 72 -12.19 -20.45 -6.43
N GLY A 73 -13.28 -20.77 -7.13
CA GLY A 73 -14.10 -21.95 -6.84
C GLY A 73 -14.97 -21.85 -5.58
N ARG A 74 -15.08 -20.66 -4.97
CA ARG A 74 -15.93 -20.40 -3.80
C ARG A 74 -16.75 -19.14 -3.97
N SER A 75 -17.81 -18.99 -3.18
CA SER A 75 -18.56 -17.73 -3.12
C SER A 75 -17.68 -16.62 -2.54
N ILE A 76 -17.74 -15.45 -3.17
CA ILE A 76 -17.10 -14.24 -2.66
C ILE A 76 -17.95 -13.74 -1.48
N PRO A 77 -17.40 -13.45 -0.30
CA PRO A 77 -18.17 -12.92 0.82
C PRO A 77 -18.87 -11.60 0.47
N THR A 78 -20.04 -11.35 1.06
CA THR A 78 -20.91 -10.20 0.75
C THR A 78 -20.16 -8.87 0.79
N ASP A 79 -19.37 -8.62 1.83
CA ASP A 79 -18.63 -7.36 1.98
C ASP A 79 -17.67 -7.09 0.80
N TYR A 80 -17.02 -8.14 0.28
CA TYR A 80 -16.17 -8.03 -0.91
C TYR A 80 -17.00 -7.85 -2.18
N GLN A 81 -18.17 -8.49 -2.29
CA GLN A 81 -19.06 -8.26 -3.43
C GLN A 81 -19.54 -6.80 -3.48
N GLU A 82 -19.93 -6.24 -2.33
CA GLU A 82 -20.33 -4.84 -2.21
C GLU A 82 -19.18 -3.88 -2.55
N ALA A 83 -17.98 -4.14 -2.02
CA ALA A 83 -16.80 -3.33 -2.30
C ALA A 83 -16.42 -3.35 -3.79
N ILE A 84 -16.51 -4.52 -4.44
CA ILE A 84 -16.28 -4.67 -5.87
C ILE A 84 -17.37 -3.92 -6.65
N ALA A 85 -18.65 -4.07 -6.28
CA ALA A 85 -19.75 -3.38 -6.96
C ALA A 85 -19.66 -1.85 -6.83
N GLU A 86 -19.25 -1.35 -5.66
CA GLU A 86 -18.97 0.07 -5.43
C GLU A 86 -17.87 0.56 -6.39
N PHE A 87 -16.75 -0.17 -6.44
CA PHE A 87 -15.63 0.16 -7.32
C PHE A 87 -16.07 0.22 -8.78
N GLU A 88 -16.72 -0.82 -9.29
CA GLU A 88 -17.15 -0.90 -10.70
C GLU A 88 -18.13 0.23 -11.07
N LYS A 89 -19.01 0.63 -10.12
CA LYS A 89 -19.92 1.75 -10.31
C LYS A 89 -19.20 3.09 -10.43
N GLN A 90 -18.13 3.30 -9.65
CA GLN A 90 -17.40 4.56 -9.61
C GLN A 90 -16.26 4.65 -10.64
N LYS A 91 -15.73 3.50 -11.10
CA LYS A 91 -14.56 3.36 -11.98
C LYS A 91 -14.54 4.35 -13.13
N ARG A 92 -15.57 4.34 -13.98
CA ARG A 92 -15.65 5.24 -15.16
C ARG A 92 -15.63 6.72 -14.80
N GLY A 93 -16.18 7.10 -13.64
CA GLY A 93 -16.17 8.47 -13.18
C GLY A 93 -14.79 8.90 -12.68
N ILE A 94 -14.12 8.01 -11.97
CA ILE A 94 -12.73 8.21 -11.50
C ILE A 94 -11.79 8.31 -12.71
N GLU A 95 -11.90 7.38 -13.66
CA GLU A 95 -11.07 7.32 -14.86
C GLU A 95 -11.10 8.63 -15.66
N LYS A 96 -12.29 9.20 -15.88
CA LYS A 96 -12.45 10.49 -16.59
C LYS A 96 -11.74 11.66 -15.91
N ASN A 97 -11.60 11.59 -14.59
CA ASN A 97 -11.05 12.65 -13.77
C ASN A 97 -9.62 12.34 -13.30
N LEU A 98 -9.04 11.21 -13.74
CA LEU A 98 -7.78 10.71 -13.19
C LEU A 98 -6.64 11.71 -13.38
N LEU A 99 -6.59 12.36 -14.55
CA LEU A 99 -5.62 13.41 -14.89
C LEU A 99 -6.13 14.82 -14.54
N SER A 100 -7.37 15.15 -14.91
CA SER A 100 -7.89 16.52 -14.84
C SER A 100 -8.31 16.98 -13.45
N ASN A 101 -8.65 16.03 -12.57
CA ASN A 101 -8.98 16.28 -11.17
C ASN A 101 -8.43 15.16 -10.29
N TRP A 102 -7.11 14.97 -10.40
CA TRP A 102 -6.40 13.86 -9.77
C TRP A 102 -6.58 13.82 -8.25
N LYS A 103 -6.72 14.97 -7.57
CA LYS A 103 -6.92 15.01 -6.12
C LYS A 103 -8.25 14.39 -5.69
N ASP A 104 -9.33 14.68 -6.42
CA ASP A 104 -10.63 14.06 -6.18
C ASP A 104 -10.58 12.57 -6.52
N SER A 105 -9.90 12.20 -7.61
CA SER A 105 -9.70 10.81 -8.00
C SER A 105 -8.92 10.03 -6.94
N ALA A 106 -7.82 10.56 -6.43
CA ALA A 106 -7.03 9.99 -5.33
C ALA A 106 -7.87 9.85 -4.04
N ASN A 107 -8.67 10.87 -3.72
CA ASN A 107 -9.58 10.83 -2.57
C ASN A 107 -10.61 9.71 -2.69
N LYS A 108 -11.26 9.59 -3.86
CA LYS A 108 -12.23 8.53 -4.13
C LYS A 108 -11.57 7.16 -4.07
N LEU A 109 -10.44 6.98 -4.75
CA LEU A 109 -9.70 5.72 -4.79
C LEU A 109 -9.26 5.26 -3.40
N ALA A 110 -8.70 6.15 -2.58
CA ALA A 110 -8.36 5.84 -1.20
C ALA A 110 -9.61 5.51 -0.36
N GLY A 111 -10.73 6.20 -0.61
CA GLY A 111 -11.98 6.05 0.12
C GLY A 111 -12.83 4.82 -0.24
N LEU A 112 -12.55 4.14 -1.36
CA LEU A 112 -13.28 2.93 -1.77
C LEU A 112 -13.26 1.87 -0.66
N LYS A 113 -14.40 1.20 -0.42
CA LYS A 113 -14.42 0.02 0.47
C LYS A 113 -13.38 -1.01 0.03
N LEU A 114 -13.19 -1.20 -1.27
CA LEU A 114 -12.19 -2.12 -1.82
C LEU A 114 -10.80 -1.79 -1.28
N THR A 115 -10.34 -0.55 -1.49
CA THR A 115 -9.03 -0.07 -0.98
C THR A 115 -8.91 -0.23 0.53
N GLN A 116 -9.92 0.19 1.28
CA GLN A 116 -9.93 0.06 2.73
C GLN A 116 -9.88 -1.41 3.18
N MET A 117 -10.49 -2.32 2.43
CA MET A 117 -10.47 -3.74 2.76
C MET A 117 -9.17 -4.41 2.35
N THR A 118 -8.53 -4.01 1.25
CA THR A 118 -7.49 -4.82 0.60
C THR A 118 -6.09 -4.22 0.61
N ARG A 119 -5.94 -2.94 0.96
CA ARG A 119 -4.63 -2.30 1.08
C ARG A 119 -4.29 -2.05 2.55
N GLN A 120 -3.00 -2.16 2.85
CA GLN A 120 -2.44 -1.71 4.11
C GLN A 120 -2.42 -0.18 4.15
N THR A 121 -2.52 0.40 5.34
CA THR A 121 -2.08 1.79 5.55
C THR A 121 -0.55 1.86 5.58
N PHE A 122 0.00 3.07 5.50
CA PHE A 122 1.44 3.30 5.74
C PHE A 122 1.91 2.64 7.05
N VAL A 123 1.17 2.85 8.14
CA VAL A 123 1.53 2.35 9.48
C VAL A 123 1.53 0.82 9.52
N GLU A 124 0.55 0.19 8.88
CA GLU A 124 0.44 -1.27 8.80
C GLU A 124 1.56 -1.88 7.96
N GLN A 125 1.87 -1.27 6.82
CA GLN A 125 2.98 -1.70 5.97
C GLN A 125 4.32 -1.59 6.72
N HIS A 126 4.55 -0.44 7.35
CA HIS A 126 5.78 -0.17 8.10
C HIS A 126 5.97 -1.13 9.28
N TYR A 127 4.90 -1.34 10.06
CA TYR A 127 4.94 -2.29 11.18
C TYR A 127 5.11 -3.73 10.72
N GLY A 128 4.34 -4.17 9.71
CA GLY A 128 4.39 -5.53 9.20
C GLY A 128 5.77 -5.90 8.66
N TRP A 129 6.41 -4.98 7.93
CA TRP A 129 7.76 -5.18 7.43
C TRP A 129 8.80 -5.26 8.57
N LEU A 130 8.75 -4.36 9.56
CA LEU A 130 9.66 -4.38 10.70
C LEU A 130 9.59 -5.71 11.47
N VAL A 131 8.37 -6.17 11.75
CA VAL A 131 8.16 -7.47 12.42
C VAL A 131 8.71 -8.61 11.56
N TYR A 132 8.44 -8.60 10.25
CA TYR A 132 8.95 -9.64 9.35
C TYR A 132 10.48 -9.70 9.37
N PHE A 133 11.13 -8.55 9.19
CA PHE A 133 12.58 -8.46 9.15
C PHE A 133 13.22 -8.85 10.48
N GLN A 134 12.68 -8.43 11.63
CA GLN A 134 13.20 -8.84 12.94
C GLN A 134 13.15 -10.36 13.16
N ASN A 135 12.14 -11.04 12.61
CA ASN A 135 11.93 -12.48 12.82
C ASN A 135 12.58 -13.36 11.74
N ARG A 136 12.82 -12.83 10.54
CA ARG A 136 13.30 -13.59 9.37
C ARG A 136 14.64 -13.13 8.84
N ASN A 137 15.12 -11.96 9.26
CA ASN A 137 16.30 -11.30 8.69
C ASN A 137 16.23 -11.13 7.17
N GLU A 138 15.01 -10.96 6.64
CA GLU A 138 14.72 -10.80 5.21
C GLU A 138 13.91 -9.52 5.00
N ARG A 139 14.32 -8.69 4.04
CA ARG A 139 13.66 -7.41 3.76
C ARG A 139 12.57 -7.66 2.70
N LEU A 140 11.39 -7.10 2.90
CA LEU A 140 10.30 -7.20 1.95
C LEU A 140 10.37 -6.00 0.99
N LEU A 141 10.08 -6.25 -0.29
CA LEU A 141 10.05 -5.20 -1.33
C LEU A 141 11.39 -4.45 -1.42
N GLU A 142 12.50 -5.19 -1.52
CA GLU A 142 13.84 -4.57 -1.62
C GLU A 142 13.99 -3.70 -2.87
N ASP A 143 13.36 -4.09 -3.96
CA ASP A 143 13.40 -3.50 -5.30
C ASP A 143 12.01 -3.09 -5.83
N LYS A 144 11.00 -3.06 -4.95
CA LYS A 144 9.60 -2.77 -5.31
C LYS A 144 8.95 -1.85 -4.30
N TYR A 145 7.79 -1.34 -4.66
CA TYR A 145 6.96 -0.49 -3.82
C TYR A 145 5.54 -1.03 -3.72
N ASN A 146 4.99 -0.99 -2.51
CA ASN A 146 3.56 -1.18 -2.29
C ASN A 146 2.88 0.18 -2.28
N TRP A 147 1.92 0.39 -3.17
CA TRP A 147 1.04 1.55 -3.07
C TRP A 147 -0.01 1.33 -1.97
N THR A 148 0.03 2.11 -0.90
CA THR A 148 -0.80 1.89 0.28
C THR A 148 -2.21 2.50 0.14
N GLY A 149 -3.07 2.31 1.13
CA GLY A 149 -4.35 3.00 1.28
C GLY A 149 -4.24 4.41 1.89
N SER A 150 -3.03 4.87 2.25
CA SER A 150 -2.79 6.17 2.89
C SER A 150 -2.64 7.29 1.86
N ARG A 151 -2.93 8.53 2.28
CA ARG A 151 -2.76 9.75 1.49
C ARG A 151 -1.96 10.81 2.24
N ALA A 152 -1.14 11.53 1.52
CA ALA A 152 -0.45 12.72 1.98
C ALA A 152 -1.41 13.94 2.01
N SER A 153 -1.04 14.96 2.76
CA SER A 153 -1.84 16.18 2.97
C SER A 153 -2.12 16.96 1.69
N ASP A 154 -1.24 16.88 0.70
CA ASP A 154 -1.38 17.53 -0.61
C ASP A 154 -2.35 16.79 -1.56
N GLY A 155 -2.74 15.58 -1.20
CA GLY A 155 -3.68 14.71 -1.88
C GLY A 155 -3.07 13.45 -2.49
N ARG A 156 -1.75 13.33 -2.59
CA ARG A 156 -1.05 12.19 -3.22
C ARG A 156 -1.24 10.90 -2.43
N LEU A 157 -1.11 9.77 -3.11
CA LEU A 157 -1.25 8.43 -2.55
C LEU A 157 0.13 7.90 -2.14
N VAL A 158 0.23 7.40 -0.91
CA VAL A 158 1.51 7.05 -0.29
C VAL A 158 1.91 5.62 -0.65
N GLY A 159 3.16 5.42 -1.07
CA GLY A 159 3.78 4.11 -1.20
C GLY A 159 4.98 3.90 -0.28
N VAL A 160 5.30 2.63 -0.04
CA VAL A 160 6.44 2.22 0.79
C VAL A 160 7.14 1.02 0.15
N GLY A 161 8.46 1.05 0.12
CA GLY A 161 9.26 0.00 -0.53
C GLY A 161 10.72 0.38 -0.66
N GLY A 162 11.41 -0.18 -1.66
CA GLY A 162 12.83 0.04 -1.90
C GLY A 162 13.67 -0.33 -0.67
N SER A 163 13.25 -1.38 0.04
CA SER A 163 13.59 -1.66 1.44
C SER A 163 15.00 -2.24 1.67
N ALA A 164 15.96 -1.90 0.82
CA ALA A 164 17.34 -2.38 0.88
C ALA A 164 18.09 -1.90 2.15
N ALA A 165 19.39 -2.15 2.25
CA ALA A 165 20.21 -1.78 3.43
C ALA A 165 20.15 -0.28 3.80
N GLY A 166 19.81 0.60 2.84
CA GLY A 166 19.57 2.02 3.03
C GLY A 166 18.28 2.37 3.79
N GLY A 167 17.41 1.39 4.06
CA GLY A 167 16.10 1.58 4.69
C GLY A 167 14.99 1.72 3.65
N ALA A 168 13.74 1.52 4.07
CA ALA A 168 12.60 1.69 3.17
C ALA A 168 12.37 3.17 2.86
N TYR A 169 12.03 3.41 1.61
CA TYR A 169 11.56 4.69 1.10
C TYR A 169 10.08 4.85 1.41
N VAL A 170 9.71 6.07 1.75
CA VAL A 170 8.33 6.54 1.74
C VAL A 170 8.24 7.51 0.59
N VAL A 171 7.26 7.29 -0.28
CA VAL A 171 7.10 7.99 -1.55
C VAL A 171 5.64 8.32 -1.76
N ASP A 172 5.35 9.28 -2.62
CA ASP A 172 3.99 9.66 -2.95
C ASP A 172 3.82 9.90 -4.46
N TRP A 173 2.63 9.55 -4.96
CA TRP A 173 2.32 9.69 -6.38
C TRP A 173 0.89 10.20 -6.58
N GLU A 174 0.71 10.88 -7.70
CA GLU A 174 -0.62 11.13 -8.26
C GLU A 174 -1.22 9.79 -8.74
N PRO A 175 -2.55 9.62 -8.69
CA PRO A 175 -3.21 8.32 -8.92
C PRO A 175 -3.07 7.79 -10.35
N ASP A 176 -2.64 8.62 -11.29
CA ASP A 176 -2.32 8.28 -12.68
C ASP A 176 -0.89 7.78 -12.88
N GLY A 177 -0.01 8.00 -11.90
CA GLY A 177 1.37 7.52 -11.92
C GLY A 177 1.43 5.99 -12.08
N SER A 178 2.32 5.54 -12.95
CA SER A 178 2.61 4.13 -13.20
C SER A 178 4.11 3.94 -13.29
N ASP A 179 4.66 2.99 -12.54
CA ASP A 179 6.08 2.64 -12.56
C ASP A 179 6.23 1.12 -12.52
N ASP A 180 7.34 0.61 -13.07
CA ASP A 180 7.56 -0.83 -13.23
C ASP A 180 7.85 -1.55 -11.92
N ASP A 181 8.16 -0.81 -10.85
CA ASP A 181 8.45 -1.31 -9.52
C ASP A 181 7.31 -1.07 -8.49
N ILE A 182 6.23 -0.38 -8.86
CA ILE A 182 5.09 -0.10 -7.97
C ILE A 182 3.94 -1.07 -8.22
N GLY A 183 3.49 -1.77 -7.18
CA GLY A 183 2.38 -2.72 -7.25
C GLY A 183 1.52 -2.79 -5.99
N VAL A 184 0.76 -3.88 -5.88
CA VAL A 184 -0.17 -4.10 -4.75
C VAL A 184 0.32 -5.22 -3.85
N VAL A 185 0.64 -4.90 -2.59
CA VAL A 185 0.64 -5.90 -1.52
C VAL A 185 -0.76 -6.01 -0.95
N LEU A 186 -1.39 -7.18 -1.14
CA LEU A 186 -2.76 -7.43 -0.72
C LEU A 186 -2.80 -7.74 0.77
N SER A 187 -3.71 -7.09 1.50
CA SER A 187 -3.95 -7.30 2.93
C SER A 187 -5.45 -7.47 3.21
N ARG A 188 -5.86 -8.61 3.76
CA ARG A 188 -7.28 -8.98 3.87
C ARG A 188 -7.63 -9.88 5.06
#